data_AF-T1ANI3-F1
#
_entry.id   AF-T1ANI3-F1
#
_cell.length_a   1.000
_cell.length_b   1.000
_cell.length_c   1.000
_cell.angle_alpha   90.00
_cell.angle_beta   90.00
_cell.angle_gamma   90.00
#
_symmetry.space_group_name_H-M   'P 1'
#
loop_
_entity.id
_entity.type
_entity.pdbx_description
1 polymer ?
#
loop_
_entity_poly.entity_id
_entity_poly.type
_entity_poly.pdbx_seq_one_letter_code
_entity_poly.pdbx_strand_id
1 'polypeptide(L)'
;KIDSRTILDQSGAETLLGHGDMLYLPPGTATPERVHGAFVDDAEVHRVVDWLRAQGRPDFIAGVLEEVQVLGDGKVIGESGLPEDAEGEGGSDNALFDKAVDIVVRSRRASISGVQRHLRIGYNRAARLIEMMEQQGIVSPPEHNGNRSVLAPAPRE
;
A
#
# COMPACT_ATOMS: atom_id res chain seq x y z
N LYS A 1 -9.84 -27.16 -10.23
CA LYS A 1 -9.77 -27.83 -8.91
C LYS A 1 -9.15 -26.82 -7.96
N ILE A 2 -9.87 -26.42 -6.91
CA ILE A 2 -9.41 -25.40 -5.97
C ILE A 2 -8.30 -26.04 -5.13
N ASP A 3 -7.10 -25.45 -5.14
CA ASP A 3 -5.96 -25.90 -4.34
C ASP A 3 -5.69 -24.85 -3.26
N SER A 4 -5.94 -25.19 -1.99
CA SER A 4 -5.66 -24.29 -0.87
C SER A 4 -4.17 -23.96 -0.75
N ARG A 5 -3.27 -24.73 -1.38
CA ARG A 5 -1.83 -24.45 -1.35
C ARG A 5 -1.47 -23.12 -2.02
N THR A 6 -2.27 -22.61 -2.94
CA THR A 6 -1.98 -21.31 -3.57
C THR A 6 -2.11 -20.14 -2.60
N ILE A 7 -2.97 -20.26 -1.58
CA ILE A 7 -3.26 -19.17 -0.64
C ILE A 7 -2.71 -19.47 0.77
N LEU A 8 -2.88 -20.70 1.25
CA LEU A 8 -2.55 -21.12 2.61
C LEU A 8 -1.26 -21.93 2.71
N ASP A 9 -0.58 -22.18 1.57
CA ASP A 9 0.57 -23.09 1.44
C ASP A 9 0.31 -24.53 1.95
N GLN A 10 -0.95 -24.85 2.24
CA GLN A 10 -1.39 -26.09 2.88
C GLN A 10 -2.60 -26.69 2.14
N SER A 11 -2.69 -28.02 2.15
CA SER A 11 -3.85 -28.74 1.62
C SER A 11 -4.97 -28.80 2.67
N GLY A 12 -6.22 -28.95 2.23
CA GLY A 12 -7.37 -29.01 3.12
C GLY A 12 -8.66 -28.46 2.52
N ALA A 13 -8.58 -27.54 1.54
CA ALA A 13 -9.79 -27.01 0.88
C ALA A 13 -10.61 -28.08 0.16
N GLU A 14 -9.96 -29.14 -0.30
CA GLU A 14 -10.62 -30.29 -0.93
C GLU A 14 -11.55 -31.07 0.01
N THR A 15 -11.43 -30.85 1.32
CA THR A 15 -12.25 -31.50 2.35
C THR A 15 -13.38 -30.62 2.87
N LEU A 16 -13.49 -29.39 2.35
CA LEU A 16 -14.55 -28.46 2.72
C LEU A 16 -15.88 -28.90 2.12
N LEU A 17 -16.94 -28.74 2.92
CA LEU A 17 -18.31 -29.09 2.55
C LEU A 17 -18.96 -28.02 1.66
N GLY A 18 -18.29 -26.86 1.48
CA GLY A 18 -18.87 -25.68 0.85
C GLY A 18 -19.83 -24.96 1.79
N HIS A 19 -20.70 -24.11 1.22
CA HIS A 19 -21.77 -23.41 1.94
C HIS A 19 -21.32 -22.81 3.28
N GLY A 20 -20.24 -22.03 3.27
CA GLY A 20 -19.75 -21.32 4.45
C GLY A 20 -18.71 -22.09 5.27
N ASP A 21 -18.43 -23.35 4.94
CA ASP A 21 -17.30 -24.10 5.50
C ASP A 21 -15.98 -23.64 4.86
N MET A 22 -15.04 -23.22 5.70
CA MET A 22 -13.80 -22.57 5.27
C MET A 22 -12.61 -22.89 6.19
N LEU A 23 -11.40 -22.64 5.69
CA LEU A 23 -10.18 -22.64 6.47
C LEU A 23 -9.76 -21.19 6.74
N TYR A 24 -9.48 -20.88 8.00
CA TYR A 24 -8.98 -19.59 8.46
C TYR A 24 -7.59 -19.77 9.03
N LEU A 25 -6.64 -18.93 8.62
CA LEU A 25 -5.28 -18.92 9.17
C LEU A 25 -5.07 -17.62 9.96
N PRO A 26 -5.21 -17.64 11.30
CA PRO A 26 -4.97 -16.48 12.13
C PRO A 26 -3.52 -15.96 12.01
N PRO A 27 -3.28 -14.63 12.08
CA PRO A 27 -1.92 -14.09 12.12
C PRO A 27 -1.10 -14.68 13.26
N GLY A 28 0.16 -15.06 12.98
CA GLY A 28 1.07 -15.62 13.97
C GLY A 28 0.88 -17.11 14.25
N THR A 29 -0.06 -17.78 13.58
CA THR A 29 -0.23 -19.23 13.63
C THR A 29 0.26 -19.89 12.34
N ALA A 30 0.71 -21.14 12.45
CA ALA A 30 1.20 -21.91 11.30
C ALA A 30 0.15 -22.88 10.74
N THR A 31 -0.95 -23.12 11.48
CA THR A 31 -1.94 -24.15 11.16
C THR A 31 -3.32 -23.52 10.99
N PRO A 32 -3.98 -23.73 9.83
CA PRO A 32 -5.34 -23.24 9.61
C PRO A 32 -6.33 -23.94 10.54
N GLU A 33 -7.29 -23.16 11.02
CA GLU A 33 -8.46 -23.62 11.76
C GLU A 33 -9.64 -23.76 10.80
N ARG A 34 -10.47 -24.80 10.99
CA ARG A 34 -11.70 -24.96 10.22
C ARG A 34 -12.82 -24.17 10.88
N VAL A 35 -13.49 -23.32 10.12
CA VAL A 35 -14.55 -22.43 10.58
C VAL A 35 -15.76 -22.58 9.66
N HIS A 36 -16.96 -22.38 10.21
CA HIS A 36 -18.19 -22.37 9.44
C HIS A 36 -18.92 -21.03 9.64
N GLY A 37 -18.97 -20.23 8.57
CA GLY A 37 -19.70 -18.97 8.52
C GLY A 37 -21.11 -19.15 7.98
N ALA A 38 -21.95 -18.14 8.18
CA ALA A 38 -23.22 -18.07 7.46
C ALA A 38 -22.94 -17.96 5.95
N PHE A 39 -23.52 -18.87 5.17
CA PHE A 39 -23.49 -18.78 3.72
C PHE A 39 -24.72 -18.05 3.24
N VAL A 40 -24.51 -17.09 2.33
CA VAL A 40 -25.58 -16.37 1.64
C VAL A 40 -25.32 -16.56 0.15
N ASP A 41 -26.29 -17.11 -0.57
CA ASP A 41 -26.17 -17.28 -2.01
C ASP A 41 -26.45 -15.98 -2.79
N ASP A 42 -26.05 -15.95 -4.06
CA ASP A 42 -26.24 -14.76 -4.92
C ASP A 42 -27.71 -14.33 -5.03
N ALA A 43 -28.63 -15.29 -5.01
CA ALA A 43 -30.06 -15.00 -5.12
C ALA A 43 -30.59 -14.36 -3.83
N GLU A 44 -30.12 -14.78 -2.66
CA GLU A 44 -30.40 -14.17 -1.36
C GLU A 44 -29.87 -12.75 -1.30
N VAL A 45 -28.64 -12.50 -1.75
CA VAL A 45 -28.07 -11.16 -1.84
C VAL A 45 -28.95 -10.26 -2.71
N HIS A 46 -29.32 -10.71 -3.90
CA HIS A 46 -30.17 -9.91 -4.79
C HIS A 46 -31.53 -9.58 -4.16
N ARG A 47 -32.19 -10.55 -3.51
CA ARG A 47 -33.48 -10.30 -2.82
C ARG A 47 -33.34 -9.24 -1.73
N VAL A 48 -32.29 -9.31 -0.92
CA VAL A 48 -32.05 -8.33 0.15
C VAL A 48 -31.78 -6.94 -0.43
N VAL A 49 -30.93 -6.86 -1.46
CA VAL A 49 -30.59 -5.58 -2.10
C VAL A 49 -31.82 -4.94 -2.76
N ASP A 50 -32.66 -5.72 -3.44
CA ASP A 50 -33.87 -5.20 -4.08
C ASP A 50 -34.88 -4.69 -3.06
N TRP A 51 -35.02 -5.37 -1.93
CA TRP A 51 -35.81 -4.89 -0.81
C TRP A 51 -35.28 -3.57 -0.24
N LEU A 52 -33.96 -3.43 -0.06
CA LEU A 52 -33.34 -2.18 0.40
C LEU A 52 -33.54 -1.03 -0.60
N ARG A 53 -33.38 -1.29 -1.90
CA ARG A 53 -33.61 -0.30 -2.97
C ARG A 53 -35.05 0.21 -3.01
N ALA A 54 -36.02 -0.64 -2.63
CA ALA A 54 -37.42 -0.22 -2.55
C ALA A 54 -37.69 0.77 -1.40
N GLN A 55 -36.83 0.83 -0.39
CA GLN A 55 -36.99 1.72 0.77
C GLN A 55 -36.41 3.11 0.56
N GLY A 56 -35.39 3.25 -0.29
CA GLY A 56 -34.72 4.51 -0.48
C GLY A 56 -33.65 4.48 -1.57
N ARG A 57 -33.19 5.67 -1.95
CA ARG A 57 -32.06 5.80 -2.86
C ARG A 57 -30.76 5.59 -2.08
N PRO A 58 -29.79 4.86 -2.63
CA PRO A 58 -28.48 4.75 -2.01
C PRO A 58 -27.80 6.11 -1.94
N ASP A 59 -27.18 6.40 -0.80
CA ASP A 59 -26.26 7.51 -0.63
C ASP A 59 -24.84 6.99 -0.85
N PHE A 60 -24.24 7.34 -1.98
CA PHE A 60 -22.91 6.87 -2.34
C PHE A 60 -21.85 7.84 -1.85
N ILE A 61 -20.85 7.31 -1.14
CA ILE A 61 -19.69 8.08 -0.73
C ILE A 61 -18.83 8.36 -1.97
N ALA A 62 -18.82 9.62 -2.41
CA ALA A 62 -17.89 10.08 -3.43
C ALA A 62 -16.44 9.91 -2.91
N GLY A 63 -15.53 9.47 -3.77
CA GLY A 63 -14.13 9.25 -3.41
C GLY A 63 -13.75 7.81 -3.01
N VAL A 64 -14.71 6.88 -2.85
CA VAL A 64 -14.38 5.45 -2.61
C VAL A 64 -13.60 4.82 -3.77
N LEU A 65 -13.77 5.35 -4.98
CA LEU A 65 -13.01 4.91 -6.17
C LEU A 65 -11.75 5.73 -6.42
N GLU A 66 -11.47 6.75 -5.60
CA GLU A 66 -10.26 7.53 -5.73
C GLU A 66 -9.08 6.74 -5.15
N GLU A 67 -7.90 6.93 -5.75
CA GLU A 67 -6.66 6.26 -5.33
C GLU A 67 -6.22 6.66 -3.91
N VAL A 68 -6.77 7.77 -3.39
CA VAL A 68 -6.50 8.29 -2.06
C VAL A 68 -7.83 8.48 -1.33
N GLN A 69 -8.09 7.64 -0.33
CA GLN A 69 -9.30 7.72 0.49
C GLN A 69 -9.01 8.39 1.82
N VAL A 70 -9.67 9.51 2.11
CA VAL A 70 -9.58 10.18 3.42
C VAL A 70 -10.57 9.52 4.39
N LEU A 71 -10.06 8.92 5.45
CA LEU A 71 -10.85 8.38 6.55
C LEU A 71 -11.27 9.50 7.51
N GLY A 72 -12.42 9.31 8.16
CA GLY A 72 -13.01 10.30 9.08
C GLY A 72 -12.17 10.63 10.31
N ASP A 73 -11.11 9.87 10.59
CA ASP A 73 -10.13 10.12 11.67
C ASP A 73 -8.90 10.92 11.21
N GLY A 74 -8.93 11.49 10.00
CA GLY A 74 -7.80 12.24 9.45
C GLY A 74 -6.66 11.32 9.02
N LYS A 75 -6.98 10.09 8.60
CA LYS A 75 -6.04 9.17 7.95
C LYS A 75 -6.33 9.10 6.47
N VAL A 76 -5.35 8.72 5.66
CA VAL A 76 -5.49 8.48 4.23
C VAL A 76 -5.05 7.06 3.91
N ILE A 77 -5.87 6.35 3.14
CA ILE A 77 -5.46 5.12 2.46
C ILE A 77 -5.04 5.52 1.05
N GLY A 78 -3.73 5.57 0.83
CA GLY A 78 -3.16 5.76 -0.51
C GLY A 78 -2.89 4.44 -1.22
N GLU A 79 -1.99 4.47 -2.20
CA GLU A 79 -1.60 3.33 -3.04
C GLU A 79 -1.13 2.09 -2.24
N SER A 80 -0.64 2.27 -1.01
CA SER A 80 -0.22 1.20 -0.12
C SER A 80 -1.37 0.36 0.45
N GLY A 81 -2.62 0.83 0.36
CA GLY A 81 -3.80 0.15 0.91
C GLY A 81 -3.85 0.12 2.45
N LEU A 82 -2.92 0.81 3.12
CA LEU A 82 -2.83 0.89 4.58
C LEU A 82 -3.27 2.29 5.05
N PRO A 83 -3.97 2.41 6.20
CA PRO A 83 -4.28 3.71 6.79
C PRO A 83 -2.99 4.40 7.25
N GLU A 84 -2.64 5.50 6.61
CA GLU A 84 -1.55 6.39 7.00
C GLU A 84 -2.15 7.63 7.65
N ASP A 85 -1.50 8.22 8.66
CA ASP A 85 -1.95 9.51 9.18
C ASP A 85 -1.94 10.53 8.04
N ALA A 86 -2.96 11.40 7.93
CA ALA A 86 -2.97 12.52 7.00
C ALA A 86 -1.96 13.56 7.48
N GLU A 87 -0.68 13.21 7.44
CA GLU A 87 0.41 14.16 7.49
C GLU A 87 0.35 14.92 6.17
N GLY A 88 -0.28 16.10 6.26
CA GLY A 88 -0.67 16.96 5.15
C GLY A 88 0.26 16.90 3.95
N GLU A 89 -0.34 16.53 2.82
CA GLU A 89 0.18 16.77 1.49
C GLU A 89 0.74 18.21 1.42
N GLY A 90 2.06 18.30 1.28
CA GLY A 90 2.79 19.55 1.05
C GLY A 90 3.75 20.00 2.14
N GLY A 91 3.65 19.50 3.38
CA GLY A 91 4.46 19.98 4.51
C GLY A 91 5.70 19.16 4.86
N SER A 92 5.61 17.83 4.85
CA SER A 92 6.67 16.95 5.37
C SER A 92 7.65 16.45 4.29
N ASP A 93 7.16 16.18 3.07
CA ASP A 93 8.01 15.71 1.98
C ASP A 93 9.00 16.79 1.53
N ASN A 94 8.63 18.08 1.54
CA ASN A 94 9.58 19.17 1.27
C ASN A 94 10.67 19.26 2.35
N ALA A 95 10.30 19.14 3.63
CA ALA A 95 11.26 19.17 4.74
C ALA A 95 12.20 17.95 4.75
N LEU A 96 11.73 16.79 4.26
CA LEU A 96 12.54 15.59 4.08
C LEU A 96 13.34 15.63 2.78
N PHE A 97 12.85 16.30 1.75
CA PHE A 97 13.50 16.44 0.45
C PHE A 97 14.84 17.15 0.58
N ASP A 98 14.88 18.32 1.23
CA ASP A 98 16.12 19.07 1.43
C ASP A 98 17.19 18.24 2.17
N LYS A 99 16.76 17.48 3.20
CA LYS A 99 17.62 16.57 3.95
C LYS A 99 18.11 15.41 3.07
N ALA A 100 17.21 14.83 2.27
CA ALA A 100 17.54 13.75 1.36
C ALA A 100 18.56 14.22 0.31
N VAL A 101 18.38 15.42 -0.25
CA VAL A 101 19.29 16.04 -1.20
C VAL A 101 20.67 16.21 -0.56
N ASP A 102 20.75 16.78 0.64
CA ASP A 102 22.03 16.96 1.35
C ASP A 102 22.76 15.62 1.56
N ILE A 103 22.04 14.56 1.97
CA ILE A 103 22.59 13.22 2.12
C ILE A 103 23.14 12.68 0.80
N VAL A 104 22.35 12.78 -0.29
CA VAL A 104 22.72 12.24 -1.60
C VAL A 104 23.89 13.01 -2.20
N VAL A 105 23.90 14.33 -2.09
CA VAL A 105 24.95 15.19 -2.63
C VAL A 105 26.27 15.00 -1.86
N ARG A 106 26.25 14.90 -0.53
CA ARG A 106 27.44 14.62 0.28
C ARG A 106 27.98 13.21 0.08
N SER A 107 27.11 12.21 0.08
CA SER A 107 27.50 10.80 -0.08
C SER A 107 27.90 10.45 -1.51
N ARG A 108 27.52 11.29 -2.50
CA ARG A 108 27.64 11.02 -3.94
C ARG A 108 26.98 9.70 -4.36
N ARG A 109 26.01 9.21 -3.57
CA ARG A 109 25.30 7.94 -3.81
C ARG A 109 23.80 8.17 -3.74
N ALA A 110 23.12 8.10 -4.89
CA ALA A 110 21.66 8.22 -4.98
C ALA A 110 20.98 6.84 -4.95
N SER A 111 20.95 6.20 -3.79
CA SER A 111 20.25 4.92 -3.60
C SER A 111 19.06 5.03 -2.65
N ILE A 112 17.93 4.43 -3.03
CA ILE A 112 16.70 4.40 -2.22
C ILE A 112 16.98 3.87 -0.81
N SER A 113 17.70 2.74 -0.72
CA SER A 113 18.09 2.14 0.56
C SER A 113 19.03 3.01 1.41
N GLY A 114 19.74 3.95 0.79
CA GLY A 114 20.59 4.92 1.47
C GLY A 114 19.74 5.98 2.16
N VAL A 115 18.83 6.60 1.40
CA VAL A 115 17.88 7.61 1.91
C VAL A 115 16.98 7.02 3.00
N GLN A 116 16.50 5.79 2.78
CA GLN A 116 15.66 5.06 3.73
C GLN A 116 16.31 4.95 5.12
N ARG A 117 17.57 4.53 5.20
CA ARG A 117 18.28 4.34 6.48
C ARG A 117 18.61 5.66 7.17
N HIS A 118 19.01 6.68 6.41
CA HIS A 118 19.40 7.97 6.98
C HIS A 118 18.20 8.75 7.50
N LEU A 119 17.08 8.74 6.78
CA LEU A 119 15.86 9.47 7.18
C LEU A 119 14.90 8.64 8.02
N ARG A 120 15.17 7.33 8.20
CA ARG A 120 14.31 6.38 8.93
C ARG A 120 12.88 6.36 8.40
N ILE A 121 12.73 6.41 7.08
CA ILE A 121 11.45 6.40 6.37
C ILE A 121 11.20 5.04 5.70
N GLY A 122 9.96 4.78 5.26
CA GLY A 122 9.61 3.60 4.48
C GLY A 122 10.22 3.61 3.07
N TYR A 123 10.28 2.43 2.43
CA TYR A 123 10.87 2.24 1.09
C TYR A 123 10.20 3.14 0.04
N ASN A 124 8.85 3.14 -0.03
CA ASN A 124 8.10 3.93 -1.01
C ASN A 124 8.34 5.44 -0.85
N ARG A 125 8.44 5.93 0.39
CA ARG A 125 8.75 7.35 0.65
C ARG A 125 10.17 7.69 0.18
N ALA A 126 11.15 6.82 0.43
CA ALA A 126 12.51 6.99 -0.06
C ALA A 126 12.60 6.94 -1.59
N ALA A 127 11.79 6.09 -2.25
CA ALA A 127 11.69 6.02 -3.70
C ALA A 127 11.14 7.32 -4.29
N ARG A 128 10.02 7.83 -3.76
CA ARG A 128 9.43 9.12 -4.17
C ARG A 128 10.40 10.27 -4.06
N LEU A 129 11.16 10.36 -2.95
CA LEU A 129 12.18 11.41 -2.78
C LEU A 129 13.28 11.35 -3.85
N ILE A 130 13.71 10.14 -4.24
CA ILE A 130 14.71 9.95 -5.31
C ILE A 130 14.14 10.30 -6.69
N GLU A 131 12.88 9.98 -6.96
CA GLU A 131 12.19 10.35 -8.20
C GLU A 131 12.00 11.87 -8.32
N MET A 132 11.65 12.54 -7.21
CA MET A 132 11.61 14.00 -7.16
C MET A 132 12.99 14.63 -7.45
N MET A 133 14.07 14.02 -6.94
CA MET A 133 15.43 14.48 -7.26
C MET A 133 15.81 14.28 -8.72
N GLU A 134 15.33 13.22 -9.37
CA GLU A 134 15.48 13.00 -10.80
C GLU A 134 14.74 14.08 -11.61
N GLN A 135 13.48 14.35 -11.26
CA GLN A 135 12.66 15.38 -11.93
C GLN A 135 13.28 16.78 -11.80
N GLN A 136 13.92 17.08 -10.68
CA GLN A 136 14.62 18.35 -10.47
C GLN A 136 16.05 18.36 -11.03
N GLY A 137 16.52 17.28 -11.66
CA GLY A 137 17.86 17.20 -12.26
C GLY A 137 19.01 17.14 -11.25
N ILE A 138 18.73 16.77 -10.00
CA ILE A 138 19.74 16.57 -8.95
C ILE A 138 20.44 15.22 -9.13
N VAL A 139 19.69 14.22 -9.62
CA VAL A 139 20.11 12.84 -9.81
C VAL A 139 19.78 12.40 -11.24
N SER A 140 20.58 11.52 -11.82
CA SER A 140 20.34 10.97 -13.15
C SER A 140 19.15 10.00 -13.17
N PRO A 141 18.61 9.73 -14.36
CA PRO A 141 17.81 8.53 -14.59
C PRO A 141 18.57 7.27 -14.14
N PRO A 142 17.85 6.19 -13.81
CA PRO A 142 18.47 4.92 -13.46
C PRO A 142 19.31 4.37 -14.62
N GLU A 143 20.56 4.02 -14.33
CA GLU A 143 21.45 3.31 -15.24
C GLU A 143 20.98 1.84 -15.39
N HIS A 144 21.60 1.12 -16.32
CA HIS A 144 21.23 -0.28 -16.63
C HIS A 144 21.39 -1.24 -15.43
N ASN A 145 22.16 -0.85 -14.41
CA ASN A 145 22.36 -1.59 -13.16
C ASN A 145 21.45 -1.09 -12.01
N GLY A 146 20.52 -0.18 -12.29
CA GLY A 146 19.64 0.45 -11.31
C GLY A 146 20.31 1.53 -10.43
N ASN A 147 21.60 1.82 -10.63
CA ASN A 147 22.26 2.92 -9.95
C ASN A 147 21.89 4.25 -10.57
N ARG A 148 22.01 5.32 -9.77
CA ARG A 148 21.77 6.68 -10.22
C ARG A 148 22.99 7.53 -9.87
N SER A 149 23.40 8.36 -10.81
CA SER A 149 24.53 9.27 -10.68
C SER A 149 24.07 10.62 -10.14
N VAL A 150 24.84 11.24 -9.25
CA VAL A 150 24.50 12.54 -8.66
C VAL A 150 24.99 13.67 -9.57
N LEU A 151 24.07 14.44 -10.13
CA LEU A 151 24.33 15.52 -11.09
C LEU A 151 24.59 16.86 -10.40
N ALA A 152 24.00 17.08 -9.23
CA ALA A 152 24.19 18.31 -8.48
C ALA A 152 25.67 18.52 -8.08
N PRO A 153 26.15 19.79 -8.10
CA PRO A 153 27.51 20.13 -7.65
C PRO A 153 27.68 19.83 -6.16
N ALA A 154 28.92 19.58 -5.73
CA ALA A 154 29.22 19.37 -4.31
C ALA A 154 28.80 20.60 -3.48
N PRO A 155 28.34 20.42 -2.23
CA PRO A 155 27.91 21.53 -1.39
C PRO A 155 29.10 22.46 -1.16
N ARG A 156 28.88 23.78 -1.22
CA ARG A 156 29.91 24.75 -0.84
C ARG A 156 30.03 24.71 0.69
N GLU A 157 31.24 24.50 1.19
CA GLU A 157 31.56 24.61 2.64
C GLU A 157 31.28 26.01 3.19
#